data_AF-A0A857D0X0-F1
#
_entry.id   AF-A0A857D0X0-F1
#
_cell.length_a   1.000
_cell.length_b   1.000
_cell.length_c   1.000
_cell.angle_alpha   90.00
_cell.angle_beta   90.00
_cell.angle_gamma   90.00
#
_symmetry.space_group_name_H-M   'P 1'
#
loop_
_entity.id
_entity.type
_entity.pdbx_description
1 polymer ?
#
loop_
_entity_poly.entity_id
_entity_poly.type
_entity_poly.pdbx_seq_one_letter_code
_entity_poly.pdbx_strand_id
1 'polypeptide(L)' 'MSDQLKETIADYGLENSLDAMIDLIQFGCLSELNKAVILAYLIPAKNYMAQLDARQRFRLEDCLEFATVEVCND' A
#
# COMPACT_ATOMS: atom_id res chain seq x y z
N MET A 1 10.94 8.90 -13.04
CA MET A 1 9.97 9.30 -12.01
C MET A 1 10.34 10.70 -11.56
N SER A 2 9.43 11.68 -11.62
CA SER A 2 9.75 13.06 -11.24
C SER A 2 10.11 13.11 -9.75
N ASP A 3 11.01 14.02 -9.37
CA ASP A 3 11.47 14.12 -7.98
C ASP A 3 10.35 14.58 -7.04
N GLN A 4 9.41 15.38 -7.56
CA GLN A 4 8.21 15.78 -6.84
C GLN A 4 7.31 14.59 -6.48
N LEU A 5 7.18 13.58 -7.36
CA LEU A 5 6.40 12.38 -7.04
C LEU A 5 7.09 11.51 -5.98
N LYS A 6 8.42 11.47 -5.99
CA LYS A 6 9.19 10.77 -4.94
C LYS A 6 8.99 11.45 -3.59
N GLU A 7 9.08 12.77 -3.54
CA GLU A 7 8.87 13.55 -2.32
C GLU A 7 7.46 13.35 -1.77
N THR A 8 6.42 13.44 -2.60
CA THR A 8 5.04 13.16 -2.17
C THR A 8 4.89 11.74 -1.60
N ILE A 9 5.47 10.72 -2.25
CA ILE A 9 5.41 9.35 -1.73
C ILE A 9 6.16 9.22 -0.40
N ALA A 10 7.28 9.92 -0.23
CA ALA A 10 8.04 9.93 1.01
C ALA A 10 7.28 10.63 2.15
N ASP A 11 6.61 11.74 1.86
CA ASP A 11 5.92 12.58 2.84
C ASP A 11 4.59 11.97 3.31
N TYR A 12 3.81 11.42 2.38
CA TYR A 12 2.45 10.93 2.65
C TYR A 12 2.37 9.42 2.75
N GLY A 13 3.41 8.69 2.34
CA GLY A 13 3.40 7.24 2.24
C GLY A 13 2.76 6.76 0.93
N LEU A 14 3.16 5.55 0.51
CA LEU A 14 2.78 4.99 -0.77
C LEU A 14 1.27 4.72 -0.89
N GLU A 15 0.64 4.23 0.17
CA GLU A 15 -0.80 3.94 0.18
C GLU A 15 -1.65 5.21 0.02
N ASN A 16 -1.39 6.24 0.84
CA ASN A 16 -2.11 7.51 0.74
C ASN A 16 -1.86 8.21 -0.62
N SER A 17 -0.65 8.09 -1.16
CA SER A 17 -0.32 8.62 -2.48
C SER A 17 -1.08 7.90 -3.59
N LEU A 18 -1.26 6.59 -3.47
CA LEU A 18 -2.01 5.79 -4.43
C LEU A 18 -3.51 6.11 -4.38
N ASP A 19 -4.06 6.33 -3.20
CA ASP A 19 -5.44 6.77 -3.01
C ASP A 19 -5.69 8.14 -3.63
N ALA A 20 -4.81 9.11 -3.36
CA ALA A 20 -4.89 10.42 -3.98
C ALA A 20 -4.80 10.35 -5.52
N MET A 21 -3.99 9.46 -6.08
CA MET A 21 -3.91 9.25 -7.53
C MET A 21 -5.20 8.64 -8.09
N ILE A 22 -5.81 7.67 -7.41
CA ILE A 22 -7.09 7.08 -7.82
C ILE A 22 -8.18 8.16 -7.84
N ASP A 23 -8.30 8.95 -6.77
CA ASP A 23 -9.27 10.03 -6.68
C ASP A 23 -9.05 11.09 -7.77
N LEU A 24 -7.80 11.49 -8.00
CA LEU A 24 -7.45 12.44 -9.05
C LEU A 24 -7.90 11.98 -10.44
N ILE A 25 -7.71 10.69 -10.75
CA ILE A 25 -8.11 10.13 -12.04
C ILE A 25 -9.63 10.00 -12.13
N GLN A 26 -10.28 9.56 -11.05
CA GLN A 26 -11.72 9.32 -11.04
C GLN A 26 -12.54 10.62 -11.16
N PHE A 27 -12.13 11.65 -10.43
CA PHE A 27 -12.81 12.96 -10.40
C PHE A 27 -12.19 14.00 -11.34
N GLY A 28 -11.08 13.67 -11.99
CA GLY A 28 -10.40 14.54 -12.95
C GLY A 28 -11.13 14.68 -14.29
N CYS A 29 -10.58 15.55 -15.14
CA CYS A 29 -11.13 15.93 -16.44
C CYS A 29 -10.71 15.02 -17.61
N LEU A 30 -10.19 13.82 -17.34
CA LEU A 30 -9.87 12.84 -18.38
C LEU A 30 -11.15 12.26 -19.01
N SER A 31 -11.03 11.74 -20.24
CA SER A 31 -12.12 10.98 -20.85
C SER A 31 -12.38 9.68 -20.07
N GLU A 32 -13.63 9.22 -20.09
CA GLU A 32 -14.02 7.99 -19.36
C GLU A 32 -13.22 6.76 -19.80
N LEU A 33 -12.84 6.67 -21.08
CA LEU A 33 -11.95 5.60 -21.55
C LEU A 33 -10.56 5.68 -20.89
N ASN A 34 -9.97 6.86 -20.84
CA ASN A 34 -8.64 7.04 -20.24
C ASN A 34 -8.69 6.80 -18.73
N LYS A 35 -9.75 7.25 -18.05
CA LYS A 35 -9.99 6.93 -16.64
C LYS A 35 -10.05 5.43 -16.43
N ALA A 36 -10.87 4.72 -17.19
CA ALA A 36 -11.04 3.27 -17.07
C ALA A 36 -9.72 2.52 -17.27
N VAL A 37 -8.93 2.89 -18.29
CA VAL A 37 -7.63 2.27 -18.55
C VAL A 37 -6.68 2.49 -17.38
N ILE A 38 -6.56 3.72 -16.87
CA ILE A 38 -5.61 4.03 -15.78
C ILE A 38 -6.05 3.35 -14.47
N LEU A 39 -7.35 3.44 -14.13
CA LEU A 39 -7.89 2.81 -12.92
C LEU A 39 -7.78 1.28 -12.94
N ALA A 40 -7.85 0.66 -14.12
CA ALA A 40 -7.62 -0.78 -14.27
C ALA A 40 -6.20 -1.22 -13.87
N TYR A 41 -5.23 -0.30 -13.81
CA TYR A 41 -3.90 -0.59 -13.25
C TYR A 41 -3.78 -0.17 -11.78
N LEU A 42 -4.31 1.01 -11.41
CA LEU A 42 -4.14 1.56 -10.06
C LEU A 42 -4.93 0.77 -9.00
N ILE A 43 -6.17 0.36 -9.31
CA ILE A 43 -7.01 -0.37 -8.35
C ILE A 43 -6.39 -1.74 -7.99
N PRO A 44 -5.95 -2.57 -8.96
CA PRO A 44 -5.24 -3.81 -8.62
C PRO A 44 -3.95 -3.58 -7.84
N ALA A 45 -3.18 -2.53 -8.16
CA ALA A 45 -1.96 -2.20 -7.43
C ALA A 45 -2.26 -1.90 -5.95
N LYS A 46 -3.32 -1.13 -5.67
CA LYS A 46 -3.79 -0.84 -4.31
C LYS A 46 -4.18 -2.12 -3.58
N ASN A 47 -4.99 -2.96 -4.22
CA ASN A 47 -5.43 -4.22 -3.63
C ASN A 47 -4.26 -5.16 -3.31
N TYR A 48 -3.26 -5.20 -4.19
CA TYR A 48 -2.05 -5.99 -3.97
C TYR A 48 -1.24 -5.48 -2.77
N MET A 49 -1.08 -4.15 -2.64
CA MET A 49 -0.40 -3.56 -1.49
C MET A 49 -1.12 -3.87 -0.17
N ALA A 50 -2.44 -3.74 -0.13
CA ALA A 50 -3.23 -4.07 1.05
C ALA A 50 -3.05 -5.55 1.45
N GLN A 51 -2.98 -6.46 0.47
CA GLN A 51 -2.70 -7.88 0.74
C GLN A 51 -1.29 -8.12 1.26
N LEU A 52 -0.28 -7.41 0.74
CA LEU A 52 1.10 -7.52 1.24
C LEU A 52 1.21 -7.02 2.68
N ASP A 53 0.61 -5.88 2.98
CA ASP A 53 0.60 -5.29 4.32
C ASP A 53 -0.13 -6.20 5.32
N ALA A 54 -1.29 -6.75 4.95
CA ALA A 54 -1.98 -7.75 5.76
C ALA A 54 -1.13 -9.01 6.02
N ARG A 55 -0.40 -9.51 5.00
CA ARG A 55 0.54 -10.64 5.15
C ARG A 55 1.72 -10.29 6.05
N GLN A 56 2.23 -9.07 5.97
CA GLN A 56 3.33 -8.61 6.84
C GLN A 56 2.87 -8.49 8.28
N ARG A 57 1.69 -7.91 8.55
CA ARG A 57 1.08 -7.86 9.88
C ARG A 57 0.88 -9.25 10.47
N PHE A 58 0.31 -10.18 9.69
CA PHE A 58 0.13 -11.57 10.12
C PHE A 58 1.47 -12.21 10.53
N ARG A 59 2.53 -12.04 9.74
CA ARG A 59 3.87 -12.54 10.09
C ARG A 59 4.46 -11.87 11.34
N LEU A 60 4.18 -10.59 11.57
CA LEU A 60 4.67 -9.86 12.73
C LEU A 60 3.98 -10.32 14.01
N GLU A 61 2.66 -10.56 13.94
CA GLU A 61 1.85 -11.12 15.02
C GLU A 61 2.33 -12.53 15.39
N ASP A 62 2.61 -13.40 14.40
CA ASP A 62 3.19 -14.73 14.64
C ASP A 62 4.62 -14.68 15.21
N CYS A 63 5.39 -13.62 14.96
CA CYS A 63 6.75 -13.47 15.50
C CYS A 63 6.77 -13.03 16.98
N LEU A 64 5.69 -12.48 17.52
CA LEU A 64 5.60 -12.07 18.93
C LEU A 64 5.44 -13.26 19.88
N GLU A 65 5.00 -14.43 19.39
CA GLU A 65 4.75 -15.61 20.22
C GLU A 65 6.02 -16.43 20.55
N PHE A 66 7.18 -16.14 19.93
CA PHE A 66 8.43 -16.88 20.18
C PHE A 66 9.34 -16.26 21.27
N ALA A 67 8.92 -15.17 21.92
CA ALA A 67 9.78 -14.45 22.88
C ALA A 67 9.72 -14.96 24.34
N THR A 68 8.90 -15.95 24.65
CA THR A 68 8.78 -16.48 26.03
C THR A 68 8.90 -17.99 26.05
N VAL A 69 10.09 -18.51 25.77
CA VAL A 69 10.51 -19.79 26.34
C VAL A 69 11.40 -19.44 27.51
N GLU A 70 10.80 -19.30 28.70
CA GLU A 70 11.57 -19.33 29.94
C GLU A 70 12.30 -20.67 29.99
N VAL A 71 13.62 -20.63 29.79
CA VAL A 71 14.49 -21.79 29.98
C VAL A 71 14.55 -22.03 31.50
N CYS A 72 13.65 -22.84 32.03
CA CYS A 72 13.80 -23.43 33.35
C CYS A 72 14.96 -24.42 33.31
N ASN A 73 16.16 -23.98 33.70
CA ASN A 73 17.26 -24.86 34.05
C ASN A 73 17.08 -25.28 35.51
N ASP A 74 16.52 -26.47 35.72
CA ASP A 74 16.67 -27.25 36.95
C ASP A 74 17.88 -28.19 36.84
#